data_AF-A0A7R9Y2I9-F1
#
_entry.id   AF-A0A7R9Y2I9-F1
#
_cell.length_a   1.000
_cell.length_b   1.000
_cell.length_c   1.000
_cell.angle_alpha   90.00
_cell.angle_beta   90.00
_cell.angle_gamma   90.00
#
_symmetry.space_group_name_H-M   'P 1'
#
loop_
_entity.id
_entity.type
_entity.pdbx_description
1 polymer ?
#
loop_
_entity_poly.entity_id
_entity_poly.type
_entity_poly.pdbx_seq_one_letter_code
_entity_poly.pdbx_strand_id
1 'polypeptide(L)'
;APRGARAAPFLSPSTLCRRALSARSGAMAVIEEVDAAPAAAREPALEDTRSTPHMDDERFDAMLLGVAQQQEGGIDGLLDVMFGFLRRKTDFFSVDAARARDAVTSALSRQLARVGRDAAAAAEERAQNAARDAERKAGAASKAAAQSAAREAEEAARKERVAKAKAEAEAALKAKRQEDEAKARGKAKAADGELEEEEAEAADPDAPAAGKVLPSAGNGGEADGYTWTQTLSEVEVRVLVPQGTPARALDVRISKNALSVALKGQEPIVSGDLSKPVVVDESMWSLEDKTWVVVTFTKVDQMCWWSCVLEGDVEIDTQ
;
A
#
# COMPACT_ATOMS: atom_id res chain seq x y z
N ALA A 1 51.45 -0.43 -53.04
CA ALA A 1 51.57 -0.23 -51.58
C ALA A 1 50.18 -0.10 -50.97
N PRO A 2 49.76 -1.09 -50.18
CA PRO A 2 49.10 -0.81 -48.91
C PRO A 2 49.73 -1.65 -47.79
N ARG A 3 49.95 -1.06 -46.61
CA ARG A 3 50.30 -1.77 -45.37
C ARG A 3 49.00 -1.87 -44.54
N GLY A 4 48.56 -2.99 -44.00
CA GLY A 4 49.23 -4.26 -43.69
C GLY A 4 48.85 -4.63 -42.25
N ALA A 5 47.96 -5.62 -42.12
CA ALA A 5 47.29 -6.07 -40.91
C ALA A 5 48.14 -7.02 -40.02
N ARG A 6 47.51 -7.48 -38.92
CA ARG A 6 47.79 -8.67 -38.05
C ARG A 6 48.69 -8.44 -36.84
N ALA A 7 48.69 -9.24 -35.77
CA ALA A 7 47.74 -10.12 -35.06
C ALA A 7 48.54 -10.61 -33.82
N ALA A 8 47.87 -11.02 -32.73
CA ALA A 8 48.51 -11.58 -31.51
C ALA A 8 49.24 -12.92 -31.76
N PRO A 9 50.05 -13.38 -30.78
CA PRO A 9 49.72 -14.59 -30.02
C PRO A 9 50.04 -14.46 -28.51
N PHE A 10 49.24 -14.97 -27.56
CA PHE A 10 49.11 -16.37 -27.08
C PHE A 10 50.42 -17.01 -26.56
N LEU A 11 50.50 -17.28 -25.24
CA LEU A 11 50.88 -18.55 -24.58
C LEU A 11 51.36 -18.38 -23.10
N SER A 12 50.46 -18.77 -22.18
CA SER A 12 50.55 -19.49 -20.88
C SER A 12 51.84 -20.29 -20.52
N PRO A 13 51.94 -21.04 -19.39
CA PRO A 13 51.56 -20.89 -17.96
C PRO A 13 52.69 -21.32 -16.98
N SER A 14 52.38 -21.38 -15.67
CA SER A 14 53.05 -22.22 -14.64
C SER A 14 54.34 -21.63 -14.03
N THR A 15 54.49 -21.55 -12.71
CA THR A 15 54.86 -22.72 -11.90
C THR A 15 54.49 -22.49 -10.44
N LEU A 16 53.61 -23.36 -9.94
CA LEU A 16 53.46 -23.68 -8.53
C LEU A 16 54.73 -24.43 -8.09
N CYS A 17 55.44 -23.99 -7.05
CA CYS A 17 56.22 -24.94 -6.26
C CYS A 17 56.34 -24.52 -4.79
N ARG A 18 55.95 -25.48 -3.95
CA ARG A 18 55.95 -25.45 -2.49
C ARG A 18 57.38 -25.55 -1.94
N ARG A 19 57.47 -25.16 -0.66
CA ARG A 19 58.13 -25.83 0.48
C ARG A 19 59.45 -25.23 1.01
N ALA A 20 59.38 -25.07 2.34
CA ALA A 20 60.40 -25.35 3.37
C ALA A 20 61.52 -24.29 3.52
N LEU A 21 61.49 -23.49 4.59
CA LEU A 21 61.90 -23.75 5.99
C LEU A 21 63.41 -23.54 6.23
N SER A 22 63.67 -22.74 7.27
CA SER A 22 64.82 -22.74 8.18
C SER A 22 65.94 -21.72 7.93
N ALA A 23 66.05 -20.74 8.84
CA ALA A 23 67.18 -20.56 9.77
C ALA A 23 67.16 -19.12 10.34
N ARG A 24 66.77 -18.97 11.62
CA ARG A 24 67.66 -18.64 12.77
C ARG A 24 68.17 -17.20 12.83
N SER A 25 67.70 -16.45 13.83
CA SER A 25 68.48 -15.72 14.86
C SER A 25 67.45 -14.84 15.60
N GLY A 26 67.24 -14.89 16.92
CA GLY A 26 68.15 -15.11 18.02
C GLY A 26 68.01 -13.92 18.96
N ALA A 27 67.14 -14.02 19.97
CA ALA A 27 67.16 -13.14 21.14
C ALA A 27 66.59 -13.93 22.34
N MET A 28 67.47 -14.17 23.30
CA MET A 28 67.23 -14.87 24.57
C MET A 28 66.57 -13.97 25.61
N ALA A 29 66.07 -14.63 26.66
CA ALA A 29 65.89 -14.19 28.06
C ALA A 29 64.47 -13.70 28.38
N VAL A 30 63.72 -14.19 29.39
CA VAL A 30 63.96 -15.09 30.54
C VAL A 30 62.62 -15.77 30.83
N ILE A 31 62.61 -17.08 31.13
CA ILE A 31 61.45 -17.80 31.67
C ILE A 31 61.67 -17.92 33.17
N GLU A 32 60.80 -17.29 33.96
CA GLU A 32 60.57 -17.67 35.36
C GLU A 32 59.19 -18.33 35.39
N GLU A 33 59.17 -19.62 35.69
CA GLU A 33 57.98 -20.45 35.84
C GLU A 33 57.67 -20.54 37.33
N VAL A 34 56.54 -19.96 37.76
CA VAL A 34 55.93 -20.28 39.04
C VAL A 34 54.49 -20.67 38.76
N ASP A 35 54.28 -21.98 38.81
CA ASP A 35 53.00 -22.68 38.75
C ASP A 35 52.18 -22.38 40.02
N ALA A 36 50.94 -21.89 39.85
CA ALA A 36 49.86 -21.98 40.83
C ALA A 36 48.54 -21.43 40.26
N ALA A 37 47.72 -22.30 39.66
CA ALA A 37 46.27 -22.18 39.72
C ALA A 37 45.76 -23.04 40.90
N PRO A 38 44.53 -22.88 41.46
CA PRO A 38 43.39 -22.13 40.94
C PRO A 38 42.60 -21.31 42.00
N ALA A 39 41.96 -20.22 41.58
CA ALA A 39 40.77 -19.73 42.26
C ALA A 39 39.88 -19.04 41.24
N ALA A 40 38.72 -19.65 40.97
CA ALA A 40 37.64 -19.05 40.21
C ALA A 40 37.19 -17.76 40.93
N ALA A 41 37.78 -16.64 40.52
CA ALA A 41 37.32 -15.32 40.87
C ALA A 41 35.98 -15.11 40.15
N ARG A 42 34.92 -15.35 40.90
CA ARG A 42 33.55 -14.97 40.62
C ARG A 42 33.56 -13.52 40.15
N GLU A 43 33.27 -13.29 38.87
CA GLU A 43 33.09 -11.95 38.32
C GLU A 43 32.14 -11.17 39.22
N PRO A 44 32.43 -9.90 39.55
CA PRO A 44 31.50 -9.10 40.31
C PRO A 44 30.21 -9.03 39.50
N ALA A 45 29.13 -9.52 40.10
CA ALA A 45 27.80 -9.40 39.56
C ALA A 45 27.63 -7.97 39.06
N LEU A 46 27.46 -7.81 37.74
CA LEU A 46 26.81 -6.63 37.20
C LEU A 46 25.52 -6.52 38.00
N GLU A 47 25.50 -5.58 38.93
CA GLU A 47 24.25 -5.14 39.52
C GLU A 47 23.43 -4.69 38.33
N ASP A 48 22.45 -5.53 37.99
CA ASP A 48 21.30 -5.21 37.18
C ASP A 48 20.64 -4.03 37.90
N THR A 49 21.18 -2.84 37.64
CA THR A 49 20.52 -1.58 37.88
C THR A 49 19.28 -1.68 37.05
N ARG A 50 18.22 -2.20 37.70
CA ARG A 50 16.88 -2.33 37.16
C ARG A 50 16.65 -1.06 36.37
N SER A 51 16.72 -1.22 35.05
CA SER A 51 16.42 -0.14 34.14
C SER A 51 14.93 0.05 34.37
N THR A 52 14.61 0.95 35.30
CA THR A 52 13.24 1.39 35.53
C THR A 52 12.76 1.76 34.14
N PRO A 53 11.66 1.18 33.63
CA PRO A 53 11.09 1.63 32.38
C PRO A 53 10.85 3.13 32.57
N HIS A 54 11.74 3.92 31.99
CA HIS A 54 11.70 5.37 32.14
C HIS A 54 10.64 5.82 31.16
N MET A 55 9.40 5.75 31.62
CA MET A 55 8.28 6.48 31.04
C MET A 55 8.76 7.93 30.89
N ASP A 56 8.74 8.45 29.68
CA ASP A 56 9.02 9.86 29.47
C ASP A 56 8.01 10.66 30.30
N ASP A 57 8.50 11.55 31.17
CA ASP A 57 7.64 12.31 32.09
C ASP A 57 7.03 13.51 31.36
N GLU A 58 6.08 13.21 30.47
CA GLU A 58 5.39 14.18 29.60
C GLU A 58 4.59 15.23 30.40
N ARG A 59 4.40 15.03 31.71
CA ARG A 59 3.64 15.94 32.58
C ARG A 59 4.22 17.36 32.60
N PHE A 60 5.51 17.51 32.34
CA PHE A 60 6.18 18.82 32.32
C PHE A 60 6.26 19.45 30.94
N ASP A 61 5.87 18.75 29.88
CA ASP A 61 6.07 19.20 28.50
C ASP A 61 5.32 20.49 28.20
N ALA A 62 4.06 20.61 28.64
CA ALA A 62 3.29 21.83 28.43
C ALA A 62 3.94 23.06 29.09
N MET A 63 4.56 22.88 30.27
CA MET A 63 5.28 23.94 30.96
C MET A 63 6.59 24.28 30.24
N LEU A 64 7.39 23.27 29.87
CA LEU A 64 8.67 23.45 29.19
C LEU A 64 8.47 24.05 27.79
N LEU A 65 7.45 23.63 27.06
CA LEU A 65 7.06 24.19 25.77
C LEU A 65 6.60 25.65 25.91
N GLY A 66 5.84 25.96 26.95
CA GLY A 66 5.45 27.34 27.25
C GLY A 66 6.66 28.24 27.52
N VAL A 67 7.67 27.75 28.24
CA VAL A 67 8.93 28.49 28.44
C VAL A 67 9.69 28.63 27.12
N ALA A 68 9.77 27.56 26.31
CA ALA A 68 10.48 27.55 25.03
C ALA A 68 9.89 28.56 24.02
N GLN A 69 8.56 28.64 23.93
CA GLN A 69 7.85 29.56 23.04
C GLN A 69 8.05 31.05 23.41
N GLN A 70 8.32 31.34 24.68
CA GLN A 70 8.56 32.70 25.16
C GLN A 70 10.01 33.18 24.95
N GLN A 71 10.94 32.27 24.60
CA GLN A 71 12.33 32.65 24.34
C GLN A 71 12.52 33.06 22.88
N GLU A 72 13.06 34.26 22.65
CA GLU A 72 13.41 34.74 21.30
C GLU A 72 14.59 33.96 20.69
N GLY A 73 15.39 33.28 21.52
CA GLY A 73 16.59 32.51 21.12
C GLY A 73 16.35 31.03 20.82
N GLY A 74 15.10 30.58 20.68
CA GLY A 74 14.77 29.18 20.42
C GLY A 74 15.32 28.21 21.47
N ILE A 75 15.88 27.08 21.03
CA ILE A 75 16.38 26.02 21.93
C ILE A 75 17.58 26.49 22.78
N ASP A 76 18.48 27.29 22.22
CA ASP A 76 19.65 27.77 22.95
C ASP A 76 19.24 28.71 24.08
N GLY A 77 18.25 29.58 23.83
CA GLY A 77 17.66 30.43 24.87
C GLY A 77 16.99 29.63 25.99
N LEU A 78 16.28 28.55 25.66
CA LEU A 78 15.70 27.65 26.67
C LEU A 78 16.79 27.00 27.53
N LEU A 79 17.85 26.50 26.90
CA LEU A 79 18.98 25.87 27.59
C LEU A 79 19.68 26.88 28.51
N ASP A 80 19.87 28.13 28.08
CA ASP A 80 20.43 29.20 28.90
C ASP A 80 19.57 29.53 30.13
N VAL A 81 18.24 29.53 29.99
CA VAL A 81 17.32 29.69 31.12
C VAL A 81 17.47 28.53 32.11
N MET A 82 17.53 27.30 31.61
CA MET A 82 17.69 26.10 32.44
C MET A 82 19.04 26.09 33.17
N PHE A 83 20.15 26.34 32.47
CA PHE A 83 21.47 26.43 33.10
C PHE A 83 21.59 27.64 34.02
N GLY A 84 20.92 28.75 33.69
CA GLY A 84 20.80 29.91 34.56
C GLY A 84 20.06 29.60 35.86
N PHE A 85 19.00 28.80 35.81
CA PHE A 85 18.32 28.27 36.99
C PHE A 85 19.24 27.39 37.82
N LEU A 86 19.90 26.40 37.19
CA LEU A 86 20.85 25.50 37.87
C LEU A 86 21.96 26.31 38.57
N ARG A 87 22.54 27.31 37.91
CA ARG A 87 23.56 28.18 38.52
C ARG A 87 23.07 28.95 39.74
N ARG A 88 21.80 29.39 39.76
CA ARG A 88 21.27 30.28 40.82
C ARG A 88 20.60 29.53 41.98
N LYS A 89 20.05 28.35 41.71
CA LYS A 89 19.16 27.63 42.63
C LYS A 89 19.66 26.24 42.99
N THR A 90 20.73 25.76 42.36
CA THR A 90 21.34 24.47 42.68
C THR A 90 22.85 24.62 42.86
N ASP A 91 23.49 23.59 43.39
CA ASP A 91 24.93 23.46 43.56
C ASP A 91 25.61 22.85 42.31
N PHE A 92 24.90 22.75 41.19
CA PHE A 92 25.33 22.06 39.98
C PHE A 92 26.68 22.54 39.43
N PHE A 93 26.96 23.85 39.54
CA PHE A 93 28.23 24.45 39.12
C PHE A 93 29.20 24.74 40.28
N SER A 94 28.82 24.43 41.52
CA SER A 94 29.57 24.84 42.72
C SER A 94 30.72 23.89 43.07
N VAL A 95 30.66 22.64 42.60
CA VAL A 95 31.61 21.58 43.02
C VAL A 95 32.75 21.41 42.04
N ASP A 96 32.44 21.09 40.78
CA ASP A 96 33.43 20.87 39.72
C ASP A 96 32.79 21.04 38.33
N ALA A 97 33.43 21.84 37.48
CA ALA A 97 32.96 22.09 36.12
C ALA A 97 33.05 20.84 35.23
N ALA A 98 34.01 19.94 35.47
CA ALA A 98 34.12 18.70 34.70
C ALA A 98 32.95 17.77 35.00
N ARG A 99 32.61 17.55 36.28
CA ARG A 99 31.42 16.79 36.67
C ARG A 99 30.11 17.37 36.09
N ALA A 100 29.96 18.69 36.09
CA ALA A 100 28.79 19.34 35.49
C ALA A 100 28.68 19.03 33.98
N ARG A 101 29.80 19.12 33.26
CA ARG A 101 29.87 18.79 31.82
C ARG A 101 29.55 17.31 31.55
N ASP A 102 30.09 16.41 32.36
CA ASP A 102 29.86 14.97 32.22
C ASP A 102 28.40 14.61 32.48
N ALA A 103 27.76 15.27 33.47
CA ALA A 103 26.34 15.08 33.74
C ALA A 103 25.45 15.48 32.54
N VAL A 104 25.71 16.63 31.92
CA VAL A 104 24.98 17.08 30.72
C VAL A 104 25.22 16.13 29.55
N THR A 105 26.49 15.78 29.30
CA THR A 105 26.87 14.91 28.18
C THR A 105 26.21 13.53 28.34
N SER A 106 26.26 12.96 29.54
CA SER A 106 25.63 11.69 29.88
C SER A 106 24.11 11.73 29.70
N ALA A 107 23.45 12.83 30.11
CA ALA A 107 22.02 13.02 29.90
C ALA A 107 21.66 13.10 28.41
N LEU A 108 22.42 13.87 27.62
CA LEU A 108 22.25 13.96 26.17
C LEU A 108 22.46 12.61 25.49
N SER A 109 23.51 11.87 25.84
CA SER A 109 23.77 10.53 25.30
C SER A 109 22.63 9.56 25.57
N ARG A 110 22.00 9.62 26.76
CA ARG A 110 20.81 8.80 27.05
C ARG A 110 19.63 9.13 26.15
N GLN A 111 19.41 10.41 25.83
CA GLN A 111 18.33 10.83 24.94
C GLN A 111 18.62 10.43 23.49
N LEU A 112 19.85 10.62 23.00
CA LEU A 112 20.25 10.17 21.66
C LEU A 112 20.12 8.65 21.50
N ALA A 113 20.45 7.87 22.53
CA ALA A 113 20.27 6.43 22.51
C ALA A 113 18.78 6.02 22.43
N ARG A 114 17.86 6.80 23.01
CA ARG A 114 16.41 6.57 22.85
C ARG A 114 15.96 6.84 21.43
N VAL A 115 16.30 8.01 20.89
CA VAL A 115 16.01 8.36 19.48
C VAL A 115 16.51 7.28 18.52
N GLY A 116 17.73 6.77 18.76
CA GLY A 116 18.28 5.66 17.97
C GLY A 116 17.47 4.36 18.09
N ARG A 117 17.02 4.00 19.29
CA ARG A 117 16.14 2.84 19.51
C ARG A 117 14.77 3.01 18.88
N ASP A 118 14.15 4.18 19.00
CA ASP A 118 12.82 4.45 18.43
C ASP A 118 12.88 4.46 16.90
N ALA A 119 13.95 5.02 16.32
CA ALA A 119 14.21 4.96 14.90
C ALA A 119 14.42 3.51 14.42
N ALA A 120 15.17 2.70 15.18
CA ALA A 120 15.37 1.28 14.87
C ALA A 120 14.06 0.48 14.95
N ALA A 121 13.26 0.70 16.00
CA ALA A 121 11.96 0.07 16.16
C ALA A 121 11.00 0.46 15.02
N ALA A 122 10.94 1.75 14.67
CA ALA A 122 10.13 2.22 13.54
C ALA A 122 10.64 1.68 12.19
N ALA A 123 11.95 1.46 12.02
CA ALA A 123 12.50 0.83 10.83
C ALA A 123 12.14 -0.66 10.75
N GLU A 124 12.21 -1.36 11.88
CA GLU A 124 11.81 -2.76 11.99
C GLU A 124 10.32 -2.93 11.69
N GLU A 125 9.46 -2.11 12.28
CA GLU A 125 8.02 -2.13 12.02
C GLU A 125 7.70 -1.88 10.54
N ARG A 126 8.35 -0.88 9.91
CA ARG A 126 8.20 -0.63 8.47
C ARG A 126 8.64 -1.84 7.64
N ALA A 127 9.72 -2.50 8.02
CA ALA A 127 10.20 -3.70 7.32
C ALA A 127 9.21 -4.88 7.47
N GLN A 128 8.66 -5.08 8.66
CA GLN A 128 7.64 -6.12 8.92
C GLN A 128 6.35 -5.85 8.13
N ASN A 129 5.86 -4.60 8.13
CA ASN A 129 4.68 -4.21 7.36
C ASN A 129 4.90 -4.40 5.85
N ALA A 130 6.05 -3.97 5.33
CA ALA A 130 6.41 -4.18 3.93
C ALA A 130 6.51 -5.67 3.54
N ALA A 131 7.06 -6.51 4.42
CA ALA A 131 7.13 -7.95 4.21
C ALA A 131 5.73 -8.59 4.18
N ARG A 132 4.85 -8.21 5.12
CA ARG A 132 3.46 -8.69 5.17
C ARG A 132 2.66 -8.27 3.93
N ASP A 133 2.85 -7.04 3.46
CA ASP A 133 2.21 -6.55 2.24
C ASP A 133 2.72 -7.26 1.00
N ALA A 134 4.03 -7.55 0.92
CA ALA A 134 4.62 -8.34 -0.16
C ALA A 134 4.05 -9.77 -0.18
N GLU A 135 3.93 -10.43 0.98
CA GLU A 135 3.33 -11.75 1.09
C GLU A 135 1.85 -11.75 0.69
N ARG A 136 1.08 -10.76 1.15
CA ARG A 136 -0.33 -10.60 0.78
C ARG A 136 -0.49 -10.38 -0.73
N LYS A 137 0.34 -9.54 -1.34
CA LYS A 137 0.33 -9.30 -2.79
C LYS A 137 0.71 -10.55 -3.57
N ALA A 138 1.73 -11.29 -3.13
CA ALA A 138 2.11 -12.57 -3.75
C ALA A 138 0.99 -13.62 -3.64
N GLY A 139 0.35 -13.73 -2.47
CA GLY A 139 -0.78 -14.63 -2.25
C GLY A 139 -2.00 -14.25 -3.09
N ALA A 140 -2.32 -12.95 -3.22
CA ALA A 140 -3.39 -12.47 -4.08
C ALA A 140 -3.09 -12.73 -5.56
N ALA A 141 -1.86 -12.48 -6.03
CA ALA A 141 -1.44 -12.76 -7.40
C ALA A 141 -1.52 -14.26 -7.72
N SER A 142 -1.09 -15.12 -6.79
CA SER A 142 -1.19 -16.58 -6.94
C SER A 142 -2.65 -17.05 -7.02
N LYS A 143 -3.53 -16.53 -6.15
CA LYS A 143 -4.97 -16.84 -6.20
C LYS A 143 -5.62 -16.35 -7.50
N ALA A 144 -5.28 -15.14 -7.96
CA ALA A 144 -5.78 -14.60 -9.22
C ALA A 144 -5.34 -15.46 -10.41
N ALA A 145 -4.06 -15.87 -10.46
CA ALA A 145 -3.54 -16.76 -11.49
C ALA A 145 -4.19 -18.15 -11.47
N ALA A 146 -4.46 -18.70 -10.28
CA ALA A 146 -5.18 -19.97 -10.14
C ALA A 146 -6.64 -19.86 -10.61
N GLN A 147 -7.31 -18.75 -10.30
CA GLN A 147 -8.68 -18.50 -10.78
C GLN A 147 -8.75 -18.32 -12.30
N SER A 148 -7.81 -17.58 -12.90
CA SER A 148 -7.77 -17.42 -14.35
C SER A 148 -7.50 -18.76 -15.05
N ALA A 149 -6.53 -19.55 -14.57
CA ALA A 149 -6.25 -20.88 -15.11
C ALA A 149 -7.46 -21.84 -14.97
N ALA A 150 -8.20 -21.76 -13.86
CA ALA A 150 -9.42 -22.56 -13.68
C ALA A 150 -10.53 -22.17 -14.66
N ARG A 151 -10.74 -20.86 -14.89
CA ARG A 151 -11.71 -20.36 -15.88
C ARG A 151 -11.33 -20.79 -17.31
N GLU A 152 -10.05 -20.70 -17.67
CA GLU A 152 -9.56 -21.15 -18.97
C GLU A 152 -9.75 -22.66 -19.18
N ALA A 153 -9.49 -23.47 -18.15
CA ALA A 153 -9.71 -24.92 -18.22
C ALA A 153 -11.19 -25.28 -18.35
N GLU A 154 -12.08 -24.58 -17.64
CA GLU A 154 -13.53 -24.76 -17.76
C GLU A 154 -14.03 -24.36 -19.15
N GLU A 155 -13.55 -23.25 -19.70
CA GLU A 155 -13.92 -22.79 -21.05
C GLU A 155 -13.44 -23.77 -22.13
N ALA A 156 -12.22 -24.29 -22.01
CA ALA A 156 -11.69 -25.30 -22.92
C ALA A 156 -12.54 -26.59 -22.86
N ALA A 157 -12.88 -27.06 -21.66
CA ALA A 157 -13.74 -28.23 -21.48
C ALA A 157 -15.16 -28.00 -22.05
N ARG A 158 -15.70 -26.78 -21.91
CA ARG A 158 -17.00 -26.42 -22.50
C ARG A 158 -16.93 -26.42 -24.04
N LYS A 159 -15.89 -25.83 -24.63
CA LYS A 159 -15.65 -25.84 -26.08
C LYS A 159 -15.56 -27.26 -26.62
N GLU A 160 -14.84 -28.15 -25.94
CA GLU A 160 -14.73 -29.56 -26.33
C GLU A 160 -16.09 -30.29 -26.27
N ARG A 161 -16.87 -30.10 -25.20
CA ARG A 161 -18.22 -30.70 -25.08
C ARG A 161 -19.17 -30.21 -26.16
N VAL A 162 -19.15 -28.91 -26.48
CA VAL A 162 -19.98 -28.34 -27.55
C VAL A 162 -19.57 -28.88 -28.91
N ALA A 163 -18.26 -29.00 -29.19
CA ALA A 163 -17.77 -29.59 -30.43
C ALA A 163 -18.20 -31.06 -30.59
N LYS A 164 -18.11 -31.84 -29.51
CA LYS A 164 -18.57 -33.24 -29.50
C LYS A 164 -20.08 -33.35 -29.73
N ALA A 165 -20.89 -32.54 -29.03
CA ALA A 165 -22.34 -32.53 -29.19
C ALA A 165 -22.76 -32.11 -30.60
N LYS A 166 -22.07 -31.12 -31.20
CA LYS A 166 -22.31 -30.69 -32.58
C LYS A 166 -22.01 -31.81 -33.58
N ALA A 167 -20.89 -32.52 -33.41
CA ALA A 167 -20.53 -33.65 -34.26
C ALA A 167 -21.53 -34.82 -34.15
N GLU A 168 -22.00 -35.15 -32.95
CA GLU A 168 -23.01 -36.18 -32.72
C GLU A 168 -24.37 -35.79 -33.34
N ALA A 169 -24.79 -34.52 -33.21
CA ALA A 169 -26.02 -34.01 -33.83
C ALA A 169 -25.95 -34.04 -35.36
N GLU A 170 -24.81 -33.67 -35.95
CA GLU A 170 -24.61 -33.70 -37.41
C GLU A 170 -24.60 -35.13 -37.95
N ALA A 171 -24.01 -36.09 -37.21
CA ALA A 171 -24.07 -37.51 -37.54
C ALA A 171 -25.50 -38.07 -37.46
N ALA A 172 -26.28 -37.68 -36.43
CA ALA A 172 -27.67 -38.09 -36.29
C ALA A 172 -28.57 -37.50 -37.41
N LEU A 173 -28.32 -36.26 -37.84
CA LEU A 173 -29.02 -35.64 -38.95
C LEU A 173 -28.70 -36.35 -40.28
N LYS A 174 -27.43 -36.69 -40.52
CA LYS A 174 -27.00 -37.48 -41.70
C LYS A 174 -27.63 -38.87 -41.70
N ALA A 175 -27.71 -39.54 -40.55
CA ALA A 175 -28.35 -40.86 -40.43
C ALA A 175 -29.87 -40.80 -40.71
N LYS A 176 -30.58 -39.80 -40.15
CA LYS A 176 -32.01 -39.58 -40.47
C LYS A 176 -32.22 -39.28 -41.95
N ARG A 177 -31.35 -38.47 -42.57
CA ARG A 177 -31.43 -38.11 -44.00
C ARG A 177 -31.24 -39.33 -44.91
N GLN A 178 -30.37 -40.29 -44.53
CA GLN A 178 -30.20 -41.57 -45.24
C GLN A 178 -31.39 -42.52 -45.04
N GLU A 179 -32.01 -42.51 -43.86
CA GLU A 179 -33.22 -43.30 -43.57
C GLU A 179 -34.46 -42.75 -44.30
N ASP A 180 -34.56 -41.42 -44.42
CA ASP A 180 -35.56 -40.72 -45.21
C ASP A 180 -35.33 -40.90 -46.72
N GLU A 181 -34.08 -40.92 -47.21
CA GLU A 181 -33.74 -41.30 -48.61
C GLU A 181 -34.10 -42.76 -48.92
N ALA A 182 -33.94 -43.68 -47.97
CA ALA A 182 -34.36 -45.08 -48.13
C ALA A 182 -35.89 -45.24 -48.16
N LYS A 183 -36.63 -44.39 -47.45
CA LYS A 183 -38.10 -44.33 -47.50
C LYS A 183 -38.63 -43.56 -48.71
N ALA A 184 -37.85 -42.65 -49.30
CA ALA A 184 -38.21 -41.89 -50.51
C ALA A 184 -38.19 -42.71 -51.81
N ARG A 185 -37.71 -43.97 -51.81
CA ARG A 185 -37.90 -44.91 -52.94
C ARG A 185 -39.31 -45.52 -53.01
N GLY A 186 -40.25 -45.06 -52.19
CA GLY A 186 -41.67 -45.38 -52.28
C GLY A 186 -42.53 -44.12 -52.31
N LYS A 187 -43.03 -43.78 -53.51
CA LYS A 187 -43.96 -42.67 -53.85
C LYS A 187 -43.33 -41.29 -54.08
N ALA A 188 -43.23 -40.96 -55.36
CA ALA A 188 -43.29 -39.59 -55.85
C ALA A 188 -44.74 -39.07 -55.81
N LYS A 189 -44.94 -37.77 -55.46
CA LYS A 189 -45.47 -36.72 -56.37
C LYS A 189 -45.61 -35.36 -55.65
N ALA A 190 -44.94 -34.34 -56.21
CA ALA A 190 -45.21 -32.88 -56.33
C ALA A 190 -45.78 -32.10 -55.12
N ALA A 191 -45.45 -30.83 -54.82
CA ALA A 191 -44.92 -29.69 -55.58
C ALA A 191 -44.30 -28.69 -54.54
N ASP A 192 -43.19 -28.01 -54.88
CA ASP A 192 -43.09 -26.56 -55.18
C ASP A 192 -43.10 -25.62 -53.96
N GLY A 193 -42.08 -24.76 -53.84
CA GLY A 193 -41.97 -23.73 -52.81
C GLY A 193 -40.52 -23.36 -52.48
N GLU A 194 -40.14 -22.14 -52.86
CA GLU A 194 -38.82 -21.53 -52.84
C GLU A 194 -38.11 -21.43 -51.47
N LEU A 195 -36.79 -21.34 -51.59
CA LEU A 195 -35.81 -20.95 -50.59
C LEU A 195 -35.96 -19.46 -50.25
N GLU A 196 -35.79 -19.12 -48.97
CA GLU A 196 -34.76 -18.16 -48.55
C GLU A 196 -34.54 -18.30 -47.03
N GLU A 197 -33.37 -18.84 -46.68
CA GLU A 197 -32.73 -18.63 -45.39
C GLU A 197 -32.24 -17.17 -45.37
N GLU A 198 -32.62 -16.41 -44.34
CA GLU A 198 -31.81 -15.28 -43.89
C GLU A 198 -31.44 -15.51 -42.42
N GLU A 199 -30.17 -15.82 -42.27
CA GLU A 199 -29.26 -15.59 -41.17
C GLU A 199 -29.84 -15.15 -39.81
N ALA A 200 -29.75 -16.08 -38.87
CA ALA A 200 -29.42 -15.76 -37.49
C ALA A 200 -27.99 -15.18 -37.44
N GLU A 201 -27.87 -13.87 -37.59
CA GLU A 201 -26.64 -13.13 -37.28
C GLU A 201 -26.53 -12.91 -35.77
N ALA A 202 -25.44 -13.48 -35.27
CA ALA A 202 -24.67 -13.12 -34.09
C ALA A 202 -25.24 -12.06 -33.14
N ALA A 203 -25.56 -12.53 -31.92
CA ALA A 203 -25.42 -11.72 -30.73
C ALA A 203 -23.99 -11.17 -30.64
N ASP A 204 -23.86 -9.85 -30.82
CA ASP A 204 -22.72 -9.06 -30.35
C ASP A 204 -22.71 -9.12 -28.81
N PRO A 205 -21.63 -9.61 -28.16
CA PRO A 205 -21.53 -9.64 -26.70
C PRO A 205 -21.15 -8.28 -26.07
N ASP A 206 -21.12 -7.16 -26.81
CA ASP A 206 -20.67 -5.86 -26.28
C ASP A 206 -21.75 -4.74 -26.29
N ALA A 207 -23.03 -5.09 -26.31
CA ALA A 207 -24.11 -4.14 -26.02
C ALA A 207 -24.37 -4.09 -24.50
N PRO A 208 -24.13 -2.95 -23.81
CA PRO A 208 -24.31 -2.87 -22.36
C PRO A 208 -25.79 -3.10 -21.99
N ALA A 209 -25.99 -3.96 -20.99
CA ALA A 209 -27.29 -4.20 -20.38
C ALA A 209 -27.90 -2.88 -19.87
N ALA A 210 -29.19 -2.73 -20.08
CA ALA A 210 -29.99 -1.57 -19.72
C ALA A 210 -29.69 -1.06 -18.29
N GLY A 211 -29.15 0.16 -18.21
CA GLY A 211 -29.19 1.00 -17.00
C GLY A 211 -27.88 1.28 -16.27
N LYS A 212 -26.72 0.76 -16.72
CA LYS A 212 -25.43 1.02 -16.06
C LYS A 212 -24.49 1.86 -16.95
N VAL A 213 -23.92 2.92 -16.37
CA VAL A 213 -23.06 3.87 -17.08
C VAL A 213 -21.60 3.39 -17.01
N LEU A 214 -20.86 3.52 -18.13
CA LEU A 214 -19.43 3.19 -18.15
C LEU A 214 -18.68 4.07 -17.14
N PRO A 215 -17.75 3.50 -16.35
CA PRO A 215 -16.98 4.28 -15.40
C PRO A 215 -16.10 5.32 -16.12
N SER A 216 -16.05 6.53 -15.57
CA SER A 216 -15.18 7.60 -16.05
C SER A 216 -13.69 7.26 -15.79
N ALA A 217 -12.76 8.08 -16.30
CA ALA A 217 -11.31 7.86 -16.17
C ALA A 217 -10.79 7.71 -14.71
N GLY A 218 -11.61 8.03 -13.70
CA GLY A 218 -11.32 7.83 -12.28
C GLY A 218 -12.14 6.72 -11.61
N ASN A 219 -12.62 5.72 -12.37
CA ASN A 219 -13.46 4.60 -11.90
C ASN A 219 -14.73 5.05 -11.15
N GLY A 220 -15.20 6.27 -11.40
CA GLY A 220 -16.42 6.81 -10.83
C GLY A 220 -17.44 7.13 -11.91
N GLY A 221 -18.36 8.04 -11.63
CA GLY A 221 -19.45 8.38 -12.54
C GLY A 221 -19.93 9.81 -12.39
N GLU A 222 -20.97 10.13 -13.15
CA GLU A 222 -21.70 11.38 -13.05
C GLU A 222 -23.11 11.05 -12.54
N ALA A 223 -23.56 11.80 -11.54
CA ALA A 223 -24.90 11.72 -10.97
C ALA A 223 -25.56 13.10 -11.05
N ASP A 224 -26.85 13.18 -10.69
CA ASP A 224 -27.57 14.45 -10.75
C ASP A 224 -27.04 15.43 -9.69
N GLY A 225 -26.40 16.50 -10.14
CA GLY A 225 -25.83 17.55 -9.28
C GLY A 225 -24.41 17.32 -8.78
N TYR A 226 -23.77 16.18 -9.06
CA TYR A 226 -22.37 15.95 -8.67
C TYR A 226 -21.63 14.94 -9.56
N THR A 227 -20.32 15.09 -9.66
CA THR A 227 -19.42 14.15 -10.32
C THR A 227 -18.58 13.47 -9.27
N TRP A 228 -18.25 12.19 -9.43
CA TRP A 228 -17.43 11.49 -8.46
C TRP A 228 -16.42 10.56 -9.10
N THR A 229 -15.33 10.33 -8.40
CA THR A 229 -14.26 9.40 -8.75
C THR A 229 -13.92 8.55 -7.53
N GLN A 230 -13.28 7.40 -7.73
CA GLN A 230 -12.89 6.55 -6.61
C GLN A 230 -11.62 5.77 -6.86
N THR A 231 -10.98 5.41 -5.76
CA THR A 231 -9.91 4.43 -5.67
C THR A 231 -10.38 3.25 -4.80
N LEU A 232 -9.51 2.27 -4.51
CA LEU A 232 -9.88 1.19 -3.59
C LEU A 232 -10.13 1.69 -2.16
N SER A 233 -9.45 2.75 -1.73
CA SER A 233 -9.48 3.28 -0.36
C SER A 233 -10.37 4.52 -0.21
N GLU A 234 -10.61 5.29 -1.26
CA GLU A 234 -11.21 6.61 -1.17
C GLU A 234 -12.27 6.85 -2.26
N VAL A 235 -13.21 7.76 -1.98
CA VAL A 235 -14.18 8.30 -2.95
C VAL A 235 -14.09 9.82 -2.92
N GLU A 236 -13.94 10.44 -4.07
CA GLU A 236 -13.95 11.90 -4.21
C GLU A 236 -15.22 12.34 -4.92
N VAL A 237 -15.96 13.25 -4.30
CA VAL A 237 -17.23 13.80 -4.80
C VAL A 237 -17.08 15.29 -5.04
N ARG A 238 -17.37 15.73 -6.26
CA ARG A 238 -17.29 17.11 -6.72
C ARG A 238 -18.68 17.64 -6.99
N VAL A 239 -19.13 18.57 -6.14
CA VAL A 239 -20.43 19.23 -6.23
C VAL A 239 -20.24 20.64 -6.78
N LEU A 240 -21.00 20.99 -7.81
CA LEU A 240 -20.97 22.34 -8.38
C LEU A 240 -21.79 23.29 -7.51
N VAL A 241 -21.20 24.41 -7.10
CA VAL A 241 -21.88 25.47 -6.36
C VAL A 241 -21.87 26.79 -7.13
N PRO A 242 -22.84 27.70 -6.90
CA PRO A 242 -22.85 29.00 -7.55
C PRO A 242 -21.53 29.75 -7.36
N GLN A 243 -21.00 30.33 -8.45
CA GLN A 243 -19.70 31.01 -8.43
C GLN A 243 -19.65 32.11 -7.37
N GLY A 244 -18.57 32.11 -6.59
CA GLY A 244 -18.34 33.11 -5.54
C GLY A 244 -18.94 32.73 -4.18
N THR A 245 -19.47 31.52 -4.05
CA THR A 245 -19.92 30.99 -2.74
C THR A 245 -18.75 30.98 -1.75
N PRO A 246 -18.86 31.65 -0.59
CA PRO A 246 -17.83 31.58 0.44
C PRO A 246 -17.98 30.28 1.25
N ALA A 247 -16.86 29.70 1.68
CA ALA A 247 -16.86 28.47 2.50
C ALA A 247 -17.76 28.55 3.75
N ARG A 248 -17.93 29.75 4.33
CA ARG A 248 -18.78 29.98 5.51
C ARG A 248 -20.27 29.85 5.24
N ALA A 249 -20.69 30.00 3.99
CA ALA A 249 -22.09 29.85 3.57
C ALA A 249 -22.45 28.40 3.26
N LEU A 250 -21.47 27.48 3.25
CA LEU A 250 -21.72 26.05 3.08
C LEU A 250 -22.00 25.39 4.44
N ASP A 251 -22.92 24.44 4.43
CA ASP A 251 -23.19 23.48 5.50
C ASP A 251 -22.97 22.08 4.92
N VAL A 252 -21.76 21.56 5.12
CA VAL A 252 -21.35 20.22 4.69
C VAL A 252 -21.32 19.32 5.92
N ARG A 253 -22.20 18.33 5.95
CA ARG A 253 -22.30 17.34 7.03
C ARG A 253 -21.96 15.97 6.49
N ILE A 254 -20.88 15.41 7.02
CA ILE A 254 -20.42 14.06 6.74
C ILE A 254 -20.77 13.20 7.94
N SER A 255 -21.58 12.17 7.71
CA SER A 255 -21.91 11.14 8.70
C SER A 255 -21.45 9.79 8.19
N LYS A 256 -21.38 8.80 9.08
CA LYS A 256 -20.85 7.46 8.73
C LYS A 256 -21.54 6.85 7.51
N ASN A 257 -22.85 7.06 7.36
CA ASN A 257 -23.66 6.50 6.29
C ASN A 257 -24.45 7.58 5.54
N ALA A 258 -24.14 8.86 5.68
CA ALA A 258 -24.94 9.91 5.05
C ALA A 258 -24.11 11.14 4.72
N LEU A 259 -24.47 11.80 3.62
CA LEU A 259 -23.88 13.04 3.15
C LEU A 259 -24.97 14.10 2.99
N SER A 260 -24.69 15.31 3.49
CA SER A 260 -25.50 16.49 3.20
C SER A 260 -24.60 17.67 2.84
N VAL A 261 -24.80 18.21 1.64
CA VAL A 261 -24.13 19.41 1.13
C VAL A 261 -25.21 20.44 0.82
N ALA A 262 -25.29 21.48 1.64
CA ALA A 262 -26.28 22.54 1.50
C ALA A 262 -25.64 23.92 1.58
N LEU A 263 -26.30 24.91 0.97
CA LEU A 263 -26.03 26.32 1.25
C LEU A 263 -26.90 26.74 2.45
N LYS A 264 -26.34 27.49 3.38
CA LYS A 264 -27.06 27.97 4.57
C LYS A 264 -28.29 28.78 4.15
N GLY A 265 -29.47 28.25 4.42
CA GLY A 265 -30.74 28.87 4.10
C GLY A 265 -31.32 28.52 2.73
N GLN A 266 -30.74 27.56 2.01
CA GLN A 266 -31.31 26.99 0.77
C GLN A 266 -31.52 25.48 0.91
N GLU A 267 -32.20 24.88 -0.08
CA GLU A 267 -32.35 23.43 -0.16
C GLU A 267 -31.00 22.74 -0.37
N PRO A 268 -30.81 21.53 0.17
CA PRO A 268 -29.59 20.76 -0.03
C PRO A 268 -29.35 20.48 -1.50
N ILE A 269 -28.13 20.75 -1.99
CA ILE A 269 -27.73 20.46 -3.37
C ILE A 269 -27.55 18.95 -3.54
N VAL A 270 -26.95 18.31 -2.52
CA VAL A 270 -26.77 16.86 -2.45
C VAL A 270 -27.13 16.42 -1.04
N SER A 271 -28.08 15.49 -0.91
CA SER A 271 -28.46 14.93 0.38
C SER A 271 -28.94 13.50 0.19
N GLY A 272 -28.30 12.55 0.86
CA GLY A 272 -28.69 11.14 0.79
C GLY A 272 -27.85 10.26 1.70
N ASP A 273 -28.28 9.00 1.78
CA ASP A 273 -27.55 7.96 2.47
C ASP A 273 -26.43 7.42 1.56
N LEU A 274 -25.23 7.26 2.12
CA LEU A 274 -24.07 6.70 1.42
C LEU A 274 -24.27 5.20 1.23
N SER A 275 -23.87 4.69 0.06
CA SER A 275 -24.01 3.26 -0.26
C SER A 275 -23.24 2.34 0.70
N LYS A 276 -22.15 2.83 1.29
CA LYS A 276 -21.29 2.11 2.25
C LYS A 276 -20.76 3.04 3.33
N PRO A 277 -20.38 2.50 4.51
CA PRO A 277 -19.89 3.31 5.61
C PRO A 277 -18.51 3.93 5.33
N VAL A 278 -18.33 5.16 5.79
CA VAL A 278 -17.07 5.94 5.69
C VAL A 278 -16.48 6.25 7.07
N VAL A 279 -15.17 6.43 7.13
CA VAL A 279 -14.45 6.89 8.33
C VAL A 279 -14.60 8.40 8.41
N VAL A 280 -15.56 8.88 9.20
CA VAL A 280 -15.90 10.31 9.28
C VAL A 280 -14.70 11.16 9.72
N ASP A 281 -13.91 10.67 10.67
CA ASP A 281 -12.76 11.40 11.23
C ASP A 281 -11.62 11.62 10.21
N GLU A 282 -11.54 10.76 9.19
CA GLU A 282 -10.55 10.85 8.10
C GLU A 282 -11.13 11.47 6.82
N SER A 283 -12.45 11.64 6.76
CA SER A 283 -13.11 12.26 5.62
C SER A 283 -13.03 13.79 5.74
N MET A 284 -12.73 14.46 4.63
CA MET A 284 -12.57 15.91 4.61
C MET A 284 -13.30 16.53 3.42
N TRP A 285 -13.59 17.82 3.51
CA TRP A 285 -14.12 18.58 2.39
C TRP A 285 -13.35 19.88 2.20
N SER A 286 -13.31 20.35 0.97
CA SER A 286 -12.66 21.60 0.57
C SER A 286 -13.49 22.34 -0.47
N LEU A 287 -13.22 23.63 -0.61
CA LEU A 287 -13.84 24.48 -1.62
C LEU A 287 -12.77 24.96 -2.59
N GLU A 288 -12.84 24.50 -3.83
CA GLU A 288 -11.94 24.84 -4.92
C GLU A 288 -12.55 25.95 -5.80
N ASP A 289 -11.77 27.00 -6.05
CA ASP A 289 -12.12 28.14 -6.90
C ASP A 289 -13.48 28.82 -6.62
N LYS A 290 -14.01 28.65 -5.39
CA LYS A 290 -15.35 29.12 -4.97
C LYS A 290 -16.48 28.65 -5.88
N THR A 291 -16.26 27.51 -6.55
CA THR A 291 -17.16 26.97 -7.58
C THR A 291 -17.36 25.46 -7.40
N TRP A 292 -16.38 24.76 -6.85
CA TRP A 292 -16.44 23.31 -6.65
C TRP A 292 -16.28 22.96 -5.18
N VAL A 293 -17.25 22.26 -4.62
CA VAL A 293 -17.10 21.63 -3.30
C VAL A 293 -16.61 20.21 -3.53
N VAL A 294 -15.40 19.92 -3.07
CA VAL A 294 -14.76 18.61 -3.19
C VAL A 294 -14.81 17.93 -1.83
N VAL A 295 -15.53 16.82 -1.75
CA VAL A 295 -15.66 15.99 -0.56
C VAL A 295 -14.90 14.69 -0.80
N THR A 296 -13.93 14.41 0.05
CA THR A 296 -13.13 13.18 0.01
C THR A 296 -13.54 12.28 1.17
N PHE A 297 -14.05 11.10 0.84
CA PHE A 297 -14.41 10.08 1.81
C PHE A 297 -13.35 9.00 1.90
N THR A 298 -13.00 8.64 3.12
CA THR A 298 -12.20 7.44 3.39
C THR A 298 -13.12 6.25 3.63
N LYS A 299 -12.99 5.20 2.82
CA LYS A 299 -13.80 3.99 2.94
C LYS A 299 -13.39 3.23 4.21
N VAL A 300 -14.36 2.73 4.97
CA VAL A 300 -14.08 1.79 6.07
C VAL A 300 -13.50 0.49 5.53
N ASP A 301 -14.03 0.01 4.40
CA ASP A 301 -13.50 -1.13 3.67
C ASP A 301 -12.64 -0.66 2.49
N GLN A 302 -11.32 -0.66 2.69
CA GLN A 302 -10.31 -0.19 1.73
C GLN A 302 -10.08 -1.17 0.55
N MET A 303 -10.95 -2.17 0.36
CA MET A 303 -10.89 -3.12 -0.76
C MET A 303 -12.20 -3.23 -1.54
N CYS A 304 -13.03 -2.21 -1.45
CA CYS A 304 -14.37 -2.25 -2.01
C CYS A 304 -14.59 -1.16 -3.07
N TRP A 305 -14.95 -1.56 -4.28
CA TRP A 305 -15.48 -0.65 -5.29
C TRP A 305 -16.93 -0.27 -4.94
N TRP A 306 -17.27 1.00 -5.14
CA TRP A 306 -18.61 1.52 -4.95
C TRP A 306 -19.29 1.59 -6.32
N SER A 307 -20.51 1.08 -6.44
CA SER A 307 -21.32 1.21 -7.66
C SER A 307 -22.00 2.59 -7.74
N CYS A 308 -22.26 3.22 -6.60
CA CYS A 308 -22.82 4.57 -6.48
C CYS A 308 -22.33 5.23 -5.18
N VAL A 309 -22.40 6.56 -5.12
CA VAL A 309 -22.08 7.32 -3.90
C VAL A 309 -23.26 7.34 -2.95
N LEU A 310 -24.43 7.74 -3.44
CA LEU A 310 -25.68 7.73 -2.68
C LEU A 310 -26.57 6.56 -3.09
N GLU A 311 -27.28 6.00 -2.12
CA GLU A 311 -28.28 4.96 -2.36
C GLU A 311 -29.41 5.52 -3.25
N GLY A 312 -29.68 4.85 -4.37
CA GLY A 312 -30.71 5.25 -5.33
C GLY A 312 -30.20 5.99 -6.58
N ASP A 313 -28.92 6.37 -6.60
CA ASP A 313 -28.30 6.97 -7.78
C ASP A 313 -27.88 5.93 -8.83
N VAL A 314 -27.56 6.42 -10.03
CA VAL A 314 -27.15 5.59 -11.18
C VAL A 314 -25.91 4.77 -10.83
N GLU A 315 -26.03 3.46 -10.97
CA GLU A 315 -24.93 2.53 -10.72
C GLU A 315 -23.95 2.51 -11.90
N ILE A 316 -22.66 2.62 -11.61
CA ILE A 316 -21.58 2.35 -12.56
C ILE A 316 -21.29 0.85 -12.63
N ASP A 317 -20.81 0.39 -13.78
CA ASP A 317 -20.26 -0.95 -13.89
C ASP A 317 -18.85 -0.99 -13.30
N THR A 318 -18.64 -1.88 -12.32
CA THR A 318 -17.37 -2.03 -11.59
C THR A 318 -16.71 -3.39 -11.83
N GLN A 319 -17.18 -4.17 -12.82
CA GLN A 319 -16.66 -5.50 -13.16
C GLN A 319 -15.49 -5.46 -14.14
#